data_AF-A0A6N2N5J8-F1
#
_entry.id   AF-A0A6N2N5J8-F1
#
_cell.length_a   1.000
_cell.length_b   1.000
_cell.length_c   1.000
_cell.angle_alpha   90.00
_cell.angle_beta   90.00
_cell.angle_gamma   90.00
#
_symmetry.space_group_name_H-M   'P 1'
#
loop_
_entity.id
_entity.type
_entity.pdbx_description
1 polymer ?
#
loop_
_entity_poly.entity_id
_entity_poly.type
_entity_poly.pdbx_seq_one_letter_code
_entity_poly.pdbx_strand_id
1 'polypeptide(L)'
;MSAISGVISRQVMPACGSLCFFCPAMRARSRQPVKRYKKLIADIFPRNQEEGPNDRKIGKLCEYAAKNPLRIPRITCSLEQRCYKELRIENFQSAKIVMCIYRKLLVTCKEQMPLFASSLLSIINTLLDQTRQVDIQVIGCETLFGFINNQKDGTYMFNLEGFIPKLCQFAQEEGEDEREKSLRAAGLQALSSMVWFMGQHSHISEEFDNVVSAVLESYGGPKKGSENLDTDKQGPQSRWVQEVLKNEGHVKPSPEVITGVPSWRTVVNERGEVNMTEEDSQNPCFWSRVCLHNMAKLGKEATTTRRVLESLFRYFDNGNLWSLENGLAFPVLKDMQFLMDNSGQNTHVLLSILIKHLDHKNVLKEPSMQLDIVGVTTALAQHAKVNPSVAIIGAVSDAMRHLRKSIHCSLDDANLGAEIKNWNKNFREVVDKCLTELVYKVGDAGPILDIMAVMLENISNITVIARTTISAVYRVPRSSISSVTSSNAPS
;
A
#
# COMPACT_ATOMS: atom_id res chain seq x y z
N MET A 1 -30.79 35.53 -67.62
CA MET A 1 -30.91 35.34 -66.16
C MET A 1 -32.34 35.66 -65.74
N SER A 2 -33.13 34.64 -65.41
CA SER A 2 -34.22 34.72 -64.43
C SER A 2 -34.59 33.28 -64.05
N ALA A 3 -34.96 33.09 -62.79
CA ALA A 3 -34.95 31.82 -62.09
C ALA A 3 -36.38 31.44 -61.65
N ILE A 4 -36.64 30.12 -61.64
CA ILE A 4 -37.56 29.38 -60.72
C ILE A 4 -39.06 29.59 -61.02
N SER A 5 -39.95 28.59 -61.13
CA SER A 5 -40.21 27.48 -60.22
C SER A 5 -41.07 26.39 -60.89
N GLY A 6 -40.67 25.12 -60.79
CA GLY A 6 -41.52 23.97 -61.08
C GLY A 6 -41.72 23.16 -59.80
N VAL A 7 -42.87 23.34 -59.15
CA VAL A 7 -43.29 22.57 -57.96
C VAL A 7 -43.68 21.17 -58.43
N ILE A 8 -42.90 20.14 -58.07
CA ILE A 8 -43.34 18.75 -58.17
C ILE A 8 -43.91 18.32 -56.82
N SER A 9 -45.22 18.09 -56.85
CA SER A 9 -46.07 17.63 -55.76
C SER A 9 -45.58 16.31 -55.16
N ARG A 10 -45.50 16.29 -53.83
CA ARG A 10 -45.27 15.10 -53.01
C ARG A 10 -46.56 14.30 -52.93
N GLN A 11 -46.75 13.34 -53.82
CA GLN A 11 -47.71 12.25 -53.56
C GLN A 11 -47.24 10.97 -54.24
N VAL A 12 -47.60 9.85 -53.62
CA VAL A 12 -47.51 8.46 -54.09
C VAL A 12 -46.31 7.62 -53.57
N MET A 13 -46.60 6.98 -52.42
CA MET A 13 -46.25 5.60 -52.01
C MET A 13 -44.99 5.29 -51.18
N PRO A 14 -45.18 4.92 -49.88
CA PRO A 14 -44.25 4.15 -49.07
C PRO A 14 -44.56 2.64 -49.17
N ALA A 15 -43.78 1.87 -49.94
CA ALA A 15 -43.88 0.40 -49.91
C ALA A 15 -42.65 -0.39 -50.43
N CYS A 16 -41.50 0.24 -50.66
CA CYS A 16 -40.30 -0.45 -51.20
C CYS A 16 -39.15 -0.60 -50.18
N GLY A 17 -39.43 -0.46 -48.88
CA GLY A 17 -38.39 -0.49 -47.83
C GLY A 17 -37.85 -1.88 -47.48
N SER A 18 -38.57 -2.96 -47.81
CA SER A 18 -38.30 -4.32 -47.30
C SER A 18 -37.80 -5.34 -48.32
N LEU A 19 -37.86 -5.07 -49.64
CA LEU A 19 -37.74 -6.14 -50.65
C LEU A 19 -36.57 -6.05 -51.64
N CYS A 20 -35.73 -5.00 -51.61
CA CYS A 20 -34.61 -4.93 -52.54
C CYS A 20 -33.32 -5.54 -51.96
N PHE A 21 -33.11 -6.84 -52.17
CA PHE A 21 -31.85 -7.54 -51.87
C PHE A 21 -30.74 -7.18 -52.89
N PHE A 22 -31.11 -6.77 -54.10
CA PHE A 22 -30.21 -6.47 -55.21
C PHE A 22 -29.64 -5.04 -55.21
N CYS A 23 -30.08 -4.16 -54.31
CA CYS A 23 -29.52 -2.80 -54.17
C CYS A 23 -29.37 -2.41 -52.68
N PRO A 24 -28.31 -2.88 -51.98
CA PRO A 24 -28.05 -2.54 -50.58
C PRO A 24 -27.96 -1.02 -50.31
N ALA A 25 -27.55 -0.25 -51.33
CA ALA A 25 -27.44 1.21 -51.28
C ALA A 25 -28.80 1.95 -51.19
N MET A 26 -29.92 1.26 -51.44
CA MET A 26 -31.27 1.86 -51.42
C MET A 26 -32.06 1.58 -50.15
N ARG A 27 -31.54 0.78 -49.20
CA ARG A 27 -32.21 0.57 -47.91
C ARG A 27 -32.37 1.90 -47.17
N ALA A 28 -33.49 2.12 -46.49
CA ALA A 28 -33.65 3.28 -45.60
C ALA A 28 -32.50 3.40 -44.57
N ARG A 29 -31.86 2.28 -44.21
CA ARG A 29 -30.69 2.21 -43.32
C ARG A 29 -29.36 2.66 -43.97
N SER A 30 -29.21 2.60 -45.31
CA SER A 30 -28.01 3.06 -46.03
C SER A 30 -27.98 4.58 -46.26
N ARG A 31 -29.15 5.25 -46.19
CA ARG A 31 -29.30 6.70 -46.42
C ARG A 31 -29.06 7.56 -45.18
N GLN A 32 -28.78 6.96 -44.02
CA GLN A 32 -28.41 7.70 -42.82
C GLN A 32 -26.88 7.86 -42.76
N PRO A 33 -26.35 9.09 -42.73
CA PRO A 33 -24.91 9.30 -42.59
C PRO A 33 -24.43 8.65 -41.29
N VAL A 34 -23.56 7.64 -41.42
CA VAL A 34 -22.93 6.99 -40.27
C VAL A 34 -22.12 8.05 -39.53
N LYS A 35 -22.53 8.36 -38.29
CA LYS A 35 -21.83 9.34 -37.46
C LYS A 35 -20.34 8.97 -37.40
N ARG A 36 -19.46 9.93 -37.65
CA ARG A 36 -18.00 9.73 -37.82
C ARG A 36 -17.37 8.82 -36.76
N TYR A 37 -17.75 8.98 -35.48
CA TYR A 37 -17.23 8.13 -34.39
C TYR A 37 -17.58 6.65 -34.55
N LYS A 38 -18.74 6.29 -35.12
CA LYS A 38 -19.11 4.89 -35.35
C LYS A 38 -18.20 4.23 -36.38
N LYS A 39 -17.79 4.98 -37.41
CA LYS A 39 -16.81 4.51 -38.39
C LYS A 39 -15.43 4.31 -37.74
N LEU A 40 -14.97 5.28 -36.95
CA LEU A 40 -13.71 5.17 -36.20
C LEU A 40 -13.70 3.96 -35.26
N ILE A 41 -14.79 3.73 -34.52
CA ILE A 41 -14.93 2.54 -33.67
C ILE A 41 -14.92 1.27 -34.51
N ALA A 42 -15.66 1.21 -35.63
CA ALA A 42 -15.68 0.02 -36.48
C ALA A 42 -14.29 -0.32 -37.06
N ASP A 43 -13.51 0.69 -37.44
CA ASP A 43 -12.19 0.52 -38.05
C ASP A 43 -11.13 -0.02 -37.06
N ILE A 44 -11.31 0.20 -35.75
CA ILE A 44 -10.38 -0.24 -34.70
C ILE A 44 -10.42 -1.76 -34.50
N PHE A 45 -11.59 -2.37 -34.61
CA PHE A 45 -11.77 -3.78 -34.27
C PHE A 45 -11.53 -4.64 -35.50
N PRO A 46 -10.49 -5.49 -35.49
CA PRO A 46 -10.11 -6.29 -36.64
C PRO A 46 -11.14 -7.39 -36.89
N ARG A 47 -11.17 -7.88 -38.14
CA ARG A 47 -11.99 -9.05 -38.51
C ARG A 47 -11.31 -10.36 -38.11
N ASN A 48 -9.98 -10.34 -37.98
CA ASN A 48 -9.17 -11.47 -37.53
C ASN A 48 -8.80 -11.25 -36.06
N GLN A 49 -8.98 -12.26 -35.22
CA GLN A 49 -8.78 -12.15 -33.77
C GLN A 49 -7.29 -12.13 -33.34
N GLU A 50 -6.37 -12.50 -34.24
CA GLU A 50 -4.92 -12.48 -33.99
C GLU A 50 -4.29 -11.08 -34.18
N GLU A 51 -4.99 -10.15 -34.83
CA GLU A 51 -4.49 -8.79 -35.01
C GLU A 51 -4.68 -8.01 -33.70
N GLY A 52 -3.57 -7.63 -33.06
CA GLY A 52 -3.57 -6.89 -31.78
C GLY A 52 -4.16 -5.48 -31.88
N PRO A 53 -4.28 -4.75 -30.75
CA PRO A 53 -4.79 -3.39 -30.72
C PRO A 53 -3.95 -2.45 -31.60
N ASN A 54 -4.62 -1.66 -32.44
CA ASN A 54 -3.93 -0.71 -33.33
C ASN A 54 -3.90 0.70 -32.72
N ASP A 55 -2.78 1.05 -32.09
CA ASP A 55 -2.57 2.32 -31.38
C ASP A 55 -2.87 3.56 -32.24
N ARG A 56 -2.53 3.53 -33.54
CA ARG A 56 -2.79 4.65 -34.44
C ARG A 56 -4.29 4.88 -34.65
N LYS A 57 -5.07 3.80 -34.77
CA LYS A 57 -6.53 3.90 -34.91
C LYS A 57 -7.20 4.32 -33.60
N ILE A 58 -6.72 3.78 -32.48
CA ILE A 58 -7.18 4.15 -31.13
C ILE A 58 -6.91 5.63 -30.85
N GLY A 59 -5.70 6.11 -31.15
CA GLY A 59 -5.31 7.50 -31.02
C GLY A 59 -6.22 8.44 -31.80
N LYS A 60 -6.55 8.12 -33.07
CA LYS A 60 -7.50 8.90 -33.88
C LYS A 60 -8.88 9.03 -33.25
N LEU A 61 -9.40 7.97 -32.63
CA LEU A 61 -10.68 8.01 -31.92
C LEU A 61 -10.59 8.91 -30.68
N CYS A 62 -9.51 8.81 -29.90
CA CYS A 62 -9.30 9.59 -28.69
C CYS A 62 -9.08 11.08 -29.00
N GLU A 63 -8.33 11.42 -30.04
CA GLU A 63 -8.18 12.79 -30.53
C GLU A 63 -9.52 13.38 -31.01
N TYR A 64 -10.31 12.57 -31.72
CA TYR A 64 -11.66 12.97 -32.11
C TYR A 64 -12.55 13.24 -30.88
N ALA A 65 -12.47 12.37 -29.86
CA ALA A 65 -13.21 12.49 -28.62
C ALA A 65 -12.83 13.77 -27.85
N ALA A 66 -11.54 14.05 -27.70
CA ALA A 66 -11.02 15.26 -27.06
C ALA A 66 -11.51 16.54 -27.76
N LYS A 67 -11.56 16.55 -29.10
CA LYS A 67 -12.09 17.68 -29.89
C LYS A 67 -13.62 17.77 -29.88
N ASN A 68 -14.33 16.73 -29.43
CA ASN A 68 -15.79 16.67 -29.44
C ASN A 68 -16.36 16.12 -28.12
N PRO A 69 -16.21 16.83 -26.98
CA PRO A 69 -16.59 16.31 -25.65
C PRO A 69 -18.05 15.80 -25.56
N LEU A 70 -19.00 16.47 -26.21
CA LEU A 70 -20.43 16.06 -26.25
C LEU A 70 -20.69 14.71 -26.93
N ARG A 71 -19.67 14.14 -27.61
CA ARG A 71 -19.75 12.81 -28.21
C ARG A 71 -19.18 11.73 -27.30
N ILE A 72 -18.39 12.07 -26.28
CA ILE A 72 -17.76 11.13 -25.37
C ILE A 72 -18.78 10.16 -24.76
N PRO A 73 -19.90 10.60 -24.15
CA PRO A 73 -20.88 9.67 -23.56
C PRO A 73 -21.47 8.67 -24.57
N ARG A 74 -21.60 9.07 -25.85
CA ARG A 74 -22.12 8.20 -26.91
C ARG A 74 -21.06 7.22 -27.43
N ILE A 75 -19.79 7.61 -27.39
CA ILE A 75 -18.65 6.74 -27.73
C ILE A 75 -18.50 5.69 -26.65
N THR A 76 -18.44 6.09 -25.38
CA THR A 76 -18.21 5.21 -24.23
C THR A 76 -19.37 4.25 -24.02
N CYS A 77 -20.62 4.70 -24.12
CA CYS A 77 -21.79 3.81 -24.10
C CYS A 77 -21.72 2.72 -25.20
N SER A 78 -21.26 3.07 -26.40
CA SER A 78 -21.08 2.08 -27.48
C SER A 78 -19.94 1.10 -27.21
N LEU A 79 -18.87 1.55 -26.54
CA LEU A 79 -17.72 0.71 -26.18
C LEU A 79 -18.06 -0.21 -25.00
N GLU A 80 -18.78 0.30 -24.01
CA GLU A 80 -19.28 -0.44 -22.84
C GLU A 80 -20.23 -1.57 -23.26
N GLN A 81 -21.26 -1.25 -24.06
CA GLN A 81 -22.18 -2.26 -24.60
C GLN A 81 -21.45 -3.33 -25.41
N ARG A 82 -20.42 -2.94 -26.17
CA ARG A 82 -19.56 -3.88 -26.88
C ARG A 82 -18.78 -4.73 -25.89
N CYS A 83 -18.10 -4.14 -24.91
CA CYS A 83 -17.32 -4.87 -23.91
C CYS A 83 -18.15 -5.96 -23.22
N TYR A 84 -19.34 -5.63 -22.71
CA TYR A 84 -20.23 -6.62 -22.11
C TYR A 84 -20.72 -7.71 -23.06
N LYS A 85 -20.90 -7.38 -24.34
CA LYS A 85 -21.24 -8.38 -25.35
C LYS A 85 -20.05 -9.31 -25.58
N GLU A 86 -18.86 -8.76 -25.79
CA GLU A 86 -17.65 -9.52 -26.12
C GLU A 86 -17.20 -10.40 -24.95
N LEU A 87 -17.31 -9.93 -23.70
CA LEU A 87 -17.05 -10.74 -22.51
C LEU A 87 -18.01 -11.93 -22.40
N ARG A 88 -19.31 -11.73 -22.68
CA ARG A 88 -20.31 -12.81 -22.62
C ARG A 88 -20.10 -13.90 -23.69
N ILE A 89 -19.51 -13.55 -24.82
CA ILE A 89 -19.18 -14.51 -25.88
C ILE A 89 -17.73 -14.99 -25.79
N GLU A 90 -17.02 -14.67 -24.71
CA GLU A 90 -15.62 -15.04 -24.45
C GLU A 90 -14.64 -14.55 -25.53
N ASN A 91 -14.99 -13.46 -26.24
CA ASN A 91 -14.08 -12.78 -27.16
C ASN A 91 -13.21 -11.76 -26.40
N PHE A 92 -12.26 -12.32 -25.66
CA PHE A 92 -11.40 -11.57 -24.76
C PHE A 92 -10.51 -10.55 -25.48
N GLN A 93 -10.04 -10.85 -26.70
CA GLN A 93 -9.23 -9.92 -27.49
C GLN A 93 -9.96 -8.60 -27.76
N SER A 94 -11.26 -8.67 -28.08
CA SER A 94 -12.06 -7.46 -28.28
C SER A 94 -12.27 -6.67 -26.98
N ALA A 95 -12.38 -7.35 -25.83
CA ALA A 95 -12.40 -6.69 -24.53
C ALA A 95 -11.06 -6.00 -24.22
N LYS A 96 -9.91 -6.65 -24.51
CA LYS A 96 -8.57 -6.04 -24.40
C LYS A 96 -8.47 -4.75 -25.23
N ILE A 97 -8.96 -4.77 -26.48
CA ILE A 97 -8.99 -3.57 -27.34
C ILE A 97 -9.84 -2.44 -26.72
N VAL A 98 -11.02 -2.75 -26.16
CA VAL A 98 -11.85 -1.74 -25.48
C VAL A 98 -11.09 -1.11 -24.32
N MET A 99 -10.33 -1.90 -23.54
CA MET A 99 -9.52 -1.39 -22.44
C MET A 99 -8.37 -0.50 -22.91
N CYS A 100 -7.69 -0.86 -24.01
CA CYS A 100 -6.70 0.02 -24.62
C CYS A 100 -7.30 1.39 -25.02
N ILE A 101 -8.54 1.41 -25.54
CA ILE A 101 -9.24 2.66 -25.86
C ILE A 101 -9.50 3.47 -24.59
N TYR A 102 -10.03 2.87 -23.53
CA TYR A 102 -10.30 3.56 -22.27
C TYR A 102 -9.02 4.10 -21.61
N ARG A 103 -7.94 3.32 -21.56
CA ARG A 103 -6.64 3.78 -21.05
C ARG A 103 -6.12 4.98 -21.84
N LYS A 104 -6.26 4.97 -23.17
CA LYS A 104 -5.88 6.13 -24.00
C LYS A 104 -6.80 7.34 -23.78
N LEU A 105 -8.10 7.12 -23.53
CA LEU A 105 -9.04 8.19 -23.18
C LEU A 105 -8.69 8.83 -21.83
N LEU A 106 -8.27 8.05 -20.82
CA LEU A 106 -7.83 8.57 -19.52
C LEU A 106 -6.70 9.59 -19.68
N VAL A 107 -5.73 9.31 -20.56
CA VAL A 107 -4.61 10.22 -20.80
C VAL A 107 -4.97 11.39 -21.70
N THR A 108 -5.75 11.16 -22.76
CA THR A 108 -6.02 12.17 -23.79
C THR A 108 -7.14 13.14 -23.40
N CYS A 109 -8.13 12.67 -22.63
CA CYS A 109 -9.34 13.39 -22.26
C CYS A 109 -9.43 13.63 -20.75
N LYS A 110 -8.30 13.92 -20.08
CA LYS A 110 -8.22 14.10 -18.60
C LYS A 110 -9.29 15.07 -18.06
N GLU A 111 -9.47 16.21 -18.72
CA GLU A 111 -10.47 17.22 -18.33
C GLU A 111 -11.92 16.77 -18.49
N GLN A 112 -12.17 15.79 -19.38
CA GLN A 112 -13.50 15.27 -19.67
C GLN A 112 -13.78 13.92 -18.98
N MET A 113 -12.92 13.50 -18.04
CA MET A 113 -13.07 12.24 -17.32
C MET A 113 -14.46 12.00 -16.74
N PRO A 114 -15.16 12.99 -16.16
CA PRO A 114 -16.53 12.81 -15.66
C PRO A 114 -17.53 12.31 -16.70
N LEU A 115 -17.29 12.53 -17.99
CA LEU A 115 -18.18 12.09 -19.06
C LEU A 115 -18.11 10.58 -19.35
N PHE A 116 -17.12 9.89 -18.80
CA PHE A 116 -16.91 8.46 -19.05
C PHE A 116 -16.47 7.64 -17.83
N ALA A 117 -16.19 8.27 -16.69
CA ALA A 117 -15.72 7.59 -15.49
C ALA A 117 -16.68 6.49 -15.01
N SER A 118 -17.99 6.75 -14.96
CA SER A 118 -18.98 5.76 -14.53
C SER A 118 -18.99 4.50 -15.41
N SER A 119 -18.95 4.70 -16.72
CA SER A 119 -18.87 3.63 -17.73
C SER A 119 -17.58 2.81 -17.54
N LEU A 120 -16.44 3.48 -17.35
CA LEU A 120 -15.16 2.82 -17.13
C LEU A 120 -15.13 2.02 -15.82
N LEU A 121 -15.58 2.61 -14.70
CA LEU A 121 -15.63 1.94 -13.40
C LEU A 121 -16.54 0.71 -13.43
N SER A 122 -17.68 0.78 -14.13
CA SER A 122 -18.59 -0.36 -14.29
C SER A 122 -17.97 -1.49 -15.12
N ILE A 123 -17.21 -1.15 -16.16
CA ILE A 123 -16.46 -2.15 -16.92
C ILE A 123 -15.36 -2.75 -16.06
N ILE A 124 -14.56 -1.94 -15.36
CA ILE A 124 -13.51 -2.41 -14.45
C ILE A 124 -14.09 -3.44 -13.48
N ASN A 125 -15.19 -3.12 -12.80
CA ASN A 125 -15.85 -4.06 -11.88
C ASN A 125 -16.16 -5.40 -12.56
N THR A 126 -16.72 -5.35 -13.77
CA THR A 126 -17.07 -6.56 -14.53
C THR A 126 -15.84 -7.38 -14.94
N LEU A 127 -14.70 -6.74 -15.21
CA LEU A 127 -13.44 -7.41 -15.53
C LEU A 127 -12.83 -8.08 -14.31
N LEU A 128 -12.84 -7.42 -13.14
CA LEU A 128 -12.36 -7.99 -11.89
C LEU A 128 -13.23 -9.17 -11.45
N ASP A 129 -14.53 -9.18 -11.78
CA ASP A 129 -15.43 -10.31 -11.51
C ASP A 129 -15.24 -11.51 -12.46
N GLN A 130 -14.39 -11.43 -13.50
CA GLN A 130 -14.13 -12.55 -14.40
C GLN A 130 -13.21 -13.59 -13.77
N THR A 131 -13.78 -14.64 -13.18
CA THR A 131 -13.00 -15.71 -12.51
C THR A 131 -12.30 -16.68 -13.46
N ARG A 132 -12.71 -16.76 -14.73
CA ARG A 132 -12.22 -17.77 -15.68
C ARG A 132 -10.90 -17.42 -16.36
N GLN A 133 -10.51 -16.14 -16.35
CA GLN A 133 -9.33 -15.67 -17.08
C GLN A 133 -8.56 -14.58 -16.34
N VAL A 134 -7.41 -14.97 -15.80
CA VAL A 134 -6.51 -14.09 -15.04
C VAL A 134 -6.07 -12.86 -15.84
N ASP A 135 -5.75 -13.02 -17.14
CA ASP A 135 -5.39 -11.89 -18.02
C ASP A 135 -6.41 -10.73 -17.97
N ILE A 136 -7.70 -11.06 -17.87
CA ILE A 136 -8.77 -10.05 -17.89
C ILE A 136 -8.83 -9.32 -16.54
N GLN A 137 -8.62 -10.05 -15.45
CA GLN A 137 -8.53 -9.47 -14.11
C GLN A 137 -7.30 -8.56 -13.99
N VAL A 138 -6.14 -8.99 -14.51
CA VAL A 138 -4.91 -8.18 -14.56
C VAL A 138 -5.14 -6.88 -15.33
N ILE A 139 -5.78 -6.94 -16.51
CA ILE A 139 -6.12 -5.74 -17.28
C ILE A 139 -7.09 -4.83 -16.50
N GLY A 140 -8.02 -5.41 -15.75
CA GLY A 140 -8.89 -4.68 -14.83
C GLY A 140 -8.08 -3.88 -13.80
N CYS A 141 -7.14 -4.54 -13.11
CA CYS A 141 -6.25 -3.93 -12.12
C CYS A 141 -5.37 -2.83 -12.72
N GLU A 142 -4.74 -3.06 -13.88
CA GLU A 142 -3.91 -2.07 -14.56
C GLU A 142 -4.73 -0.85 -15.04
N THR A 143 -5.96 -1.08 -15.49
CA THR A 143 -6.86 -0.01 -15.92
C THR A 143 -7.34 0.80 -14.72
N LEU A 144 -7.63 0.16 -13.59
CA LEU A 144 -7.95 0.81 -12.33
C LEU A 144 -6.77 1.64 -11.80
N PHE A 145 -5.56 1.09 -11.85
CA PHE A 145 -4.33 1.81 -11.53
C PHE A 145 -4.21 3.10 -12.36
N GLY A 146 -4.37 3.00 -13.68
CA GLY A 146 -4.35 4.17 -14.57
C GLY A 146 -5.49 5.15 -14.28
N PHE A 147 -6.67 4.68 -13.89
CA PHE A 147 -7.78 5.53 -13.50
C PHE A 147 -7.45 6.33 -12.23
N ILE A 148 -6.98 5.66 -11.17
CA ILE A 148 -6.64 6.28 -9.88
C ILE A 148 -5.55 7.35 -10.05
N ASN A 149 -4.48 7.03 -10.78
CA ASN A 149 -3.35 7.94 -10.95
C ASN A 149 -3.63 9.14 -11.85
N ASN A 150 -4.78 9.18 -12.53
CA ASN A 150 -5.22 10.32 -13.32
C ASN A 150 -6.33 11.14 -12.64
N GLN A 151 -6.68 10.83 -11.38
CA GLN A 151 -7.62 11.66 -10.62
C GLN A 151 -7.00 12.98 -10.21
N LYS A 152 -7.82 14.04 -10.26
CA LYS A 152 -7.43 15.40 -9.86
C LYS A 152 -7.83 15.74 -8.43
N ASP A 153 -8.89 15.12 -7.95
CA ASP A 153 -9.52 15.35 -6.67
C ASP A 153 -10.14 14.05 -6.14
N GLY A 154 -10.70 14.12 -4.93
CA GLY A 154 -11.31 12.99 -4.24
C GLY A 154 -12.68 12.56 -4.75
N THR A 155 -13.18 13.07 -5.89
CA THR A 155 -14.56 12.85 -6.37
C THR A 155 -14.95 11.37 -6.42
N TYR A 156 -14.03 10.50 -6.83
CA TYR A 156 -14.31 9.06 -6.98
C TYR A 156 -13.84 8.21 -5.79
N MET A 157 -13.41 8.82 -4.67
CA MET A 157 -12.90 8.06 -3.51
C MET A 157 -13.89 6.97 -3.08
N PHE A 158 -15.16 7.32 -2.87
CA PHE A 158 -16.21 6.36 -2.49
C PHE A 158 -16.39 5.23 -3.52
N ASN A 159 -16.34 5.53 -4.82
CA ASN A 159 -16.42 4.50 -5.85
C ASN A 159 -15.20 3.58 -5.84
N LEU A 160 -14.02 4.14 -5.55
CA LEU A 160 -12.76 3.42 -5.54
C LEU A 160 -12.64 2.47 -4.33
N GLU A 161 -13.22 2.85 -3.19
CA GLU A 161 -13.27 2.00 -2.00
C GLU A 161 -14.01 0.68 -2.24
N GLY A 162 -15.04 0.69 -3.09
CA GLY A 162 -15.76 -0.52 -3.47
C GLY A 162 -14.89 -1.60 -4.13
N PHE A 163 -13.71 -1.25 -4.65
CA PHE A 163 -12.76 -2.21 -5.24
C PHE A 163 -11.78 -2.81 -4.23
N ILE A 164 -11.61 -2.20 -3.05
CA ILE A 164 -10.59 -2.60 -2.07
C ILE A 164 -10.72 -4.09 -1.70
N PRO A 165 -11.90 -4.63 -1.35
CA PRO A 165 -12.01 -6.04 -0.97
C PRO A 165 -11.56 -6.98 -2.08
N LYS A 166 -11.88 -6.65 -3.34
CA LYS A 166 -11.51 -7.46 -4.51
C LYS A 166 -10.01 -7.41 -4.79
N LEU A 167 -9.40 -6.24 -4.64
CA LEU A 167 -7.96 -6.08 -4.80
C LEU A 167 -7.17 -6.79 -3.69
N CYS A 168 -7.68 -6.77 -2.44
CA CYS A 168 -7.09 -7.53 -1.34
C CYS A 168 -7.15 -9.03 -1.65
N GLN A 169 -8.30 -9.55 -2.10
CA GLN A 169 -8.43 -10.94 -2.53
C GLN A 169 -7.36 -11.32 -3.57
N PHE A 170 -7.16 -10.50 -4.60
CA PHE A 170 -6.15 -10.77 -5.64
C PHE A 170 -4.72 -10.72 -5.11
N ALA A 171 -4.42 -9.80 -4.20
CA ALA A 171 -3.11 -9.71 -3.58
C ALA A 171 -2.79 -10.90 -2.66
N GLN A 172 -3.82 -11.61 -2.20
CA GLN A 172 -3.74 -12.78 -1.32
C GLN A 172 -3.98 -14.11 -2.05
N GLU A 173 -4.05 -14.11 -3.39
CA GLU A 173 -4.30 -15.33 -4.15
C GLU A 173 -3.19 -16.36 -3.89
N GLU A 174 -3.58 -17.53 -3.38
CA GLU A 174 -2.64 -18.58 -3.01
C GLU A 174 -2.21 -19.38 -4.25
N GLY A 175 -0.91 -19.40 -4.52
CA GLY A 175 -0.32 -20.31 -5.49
C GLY A 175 0.91 -19.72 -6.20
N GLU A 176 1.79 -20.61 -6.63
CA GLU A 176 3.12 -20.28 -7.15
C GLU A 176 3.19 -20.19 -8.68
N ASP A 177 2.06 -20.40 -9.37
CA ASP A 177 2.01 -20.29 -10.83
C ASP A 177 2.29 -18.84 -11.27
N GLU A 178 2.94 -18.69 -12.43
CA GLU A 178 3.19 -17.35 -13.02
C GLU A 178 1.90 -16.53 -13.20
N ARG A 179 0.78 -17.21 -13.45
CA ARG A 179 -0.54 -16.56 -13.54
C ARG A 179 -0.99 -15.98 -12.20
N GLU A 180 -0.88 -16.76 -11.12
CA GLU A 180 -1.27 -16.30 -9.77
C GLU A 180 -0.32 -15.20 -9.29
N LYS A 181 0.98 -15.31 -9.57
CA LYS A 181 1.97 -14.26 -9.31
C LYS A 181 1.65 -12.96 -10.04
N SER A 182 1.33 -13.03 -11.33
CA SER A 182 0.96 -11.83 -12.10
C SER A 182 -0.34 -11.19 -11.58
N LEU A 183 -1.32 -11.99 -11.14
CA LEU A 183 -2.54 -11.46 -10.52
C LEU A 183 -2.24 -10.79 -9.18
N ARG A 184 -1.43 -11.42 -8.32
CA ARG A 184 -0.98 -10.84 -7.04
C ARG A 184 -0.24 -9.52 -7.26
N ALA A 185 0.69 -9.48 -8.21
CA ALA A 185 1.43 -8.27 -8.56
C ALA A 185 0.48 -7.17 -9.06
N ALA A 186 -0.46 -7.48 -9.95
CA ALA A 186 -1.43 -6.51 -10.45
C ALA A 186 -2.39 -6.00 -9.36
N GLY A 187 -2.84 -6.87 -8.45
CA GLY A 187 -3.65 -6.51 -7.28
C GLY A 187 -2.91 -5.55 -6.35
N LEU A 188 -1.67 -5.90 -5.96
CA LEU A 188 -0.81 -5.05 -5.13
C LEU A 188 -0.44 -3.73 -5.83
N GLN A 189 -0.22 -3.76 -7.14
CA GLN A 189 -0.02 -2.55 -7.93
C GLN A 189 -1.22 -1.60 -7.81
N ALA A 190 -2.43 -2.10 -8.01
CA ALA A 190 -3.64 -1.30 -7.88
C ALA A 190 -3.85 -0.80 -6.44
N LEU A 191 -3.59 -1.65 -5.43
CA LEU A 191 -3.60 -1.25 -4.01
C LEU A 191 -2.58 -0.14 -3.73
N SER A 192 -1.39 -0.21 -4.32
CA SER A 192 -0.35 0.81 -4.13
C SER A 192 -0.83 2.20 -4.57
N SER A 193 -1.53 2.27 -5.70
CA SER A 193 -2.20 3.49 -6.18
C SER A 193 -3.34 3.91 -5.27
N MET A 194 -4.14 2.97 -4.78
CA MET A 194 -5.24 3.28 -3.86
C MET A 194 -4.74 3.87 -2.55
N VAL A 195 -3.70 3.28 -1.94
CA VAL A 195 -3.06 3.81 -0.71
C VAL A 195 -2.40 5.17 -0.96
N TRP A 196 -1.76 5.35 -2.12
CA TRP A 196 -1.24 6.66 -2.51
C TRP A 196 -2.35 7.72 -2.59
N PHE A 197 -3.47 7.38 -3.23
CA PHE A 197 -4.61 8.26 -3.43
C PHE A 197 -5.31 8.63 -2.10
N MET A 198 -5.48 7.64 -1.21
CA MET A 198 -5.85 7.84 0.19
C MET A 198 -4.96 8.89 0.87
N GLY A 199 -3.64 8.78 0.68
CA GLY A 199 -2.66 9.71 1.25
C GLY A 199 -2.63 11.11 0.63
N GLN A 200 -3.13 11.28 -0.61
CA GLN A 200 -3.30 12.61 -1.21
C GLN A 200 -4.51 13.36 -0.62
N HIS A 201 -5.53 12.62 -0.20
CA HIS A 201 -6.79 13.17 0.29
C HIS A 201 -6.99 13.00 1.80
N SER A 202 -5.95 12.57 2.53
CA SER A 202 -5.99 12.30 3.98
C SER A 202 -7.19 11.44 4.40
N HIS A 203 -7.55 10.46 3.57
CA HIS A 203 -8.69 9.57 3.76
C HIS A 203 -8.20 8.15 3.99
N ILE A 204 -8.60 7.53 5.09
CA ILE A 204 -8.26 6.13 5.39
C ILE A 204 -9.55 5.32 5.35
N SER A 205 -9.59 4.31 4.48
CA SER A 205 -10.77 3.45 4.34
C SER A 205 -11.04 2.61 5.59
N GLU A 206 -12.29 2.22 5.78
CA GLU A 206 -12.68 1.23 6.80
C GLU A 206 -12.01 -0.14 6.53
N GLU A 207 -11.82 -0.47 5.26
CA GLU A 207 -11.17 -1.69 4.77
C GLU A 207 -9.63 -1.65 4.87
N PHE A 208 -9.05 -0.60 5.45
CA PHE A 208 -7.60 -0.40 5.46
C PHE A 208 -6.85 -1.53 6.20
N ASP A 209 -7.47 -2.17 7.21
CA ASP A 209 -6.86 -3.30 7.91
C ASP A 209 -6.69 -4.51 6.96
N ASN A 210 -7.63 -4.72 6.03
CA ASN A 210 -7.54 -5.76 5.00
C ASN A 210 -6.45 -5.43 3.98
N VAL A 211 -6.30 -4.16 3.60
CA VAL A 211 -5.19 -3.70 2.76
C VAL A 211 -3.84 -3.99 3.42
N VAL A 212 -3.71 -3.73 4.72
CA VAL A 212 -2.50 -4.04 5.47
C VAL A 212 -2.20 -5.54 5.47
N SER A 213 -3.20 -6.39 5.72
CA SER A 213 -3.02 -7.85 5.66
C SER A 213 -2.51 -8.30 4.30
N ALA A 214 -3.19 -7.89 3.23
CA ALA A 214 -2.85 -8.27 1.87
C ALA A 214 -1.45 -7.81 1.44
N VAL A 215 -1.03 -6.62 1.88
CA VAL A 215 0.31 -6.10 1.61
C VAL A 215 1.38 -6.87 2.37
N LEU A 216 1.15 -7.16 3.66
CA LEU A 216 2.16 -7.78 4.51
C LEU A 216 2.37 -9.27 4.23
N GLU A 217 1.34 -9.98 3.78
CA GLU A 217 1.47 -11.37 3.30
C GLU A 217 2.43 -11.47 2.10
N SER A 218 2.43 -10.46 1.24
CA SER A 218 3.32 -10.36 0.07
C SER A 218 4.59 -9.54 0.30
N TYR A 219 4.92 -9.16 1.54
CA TYR A 219 6.08 -8.29 1.84
C TYR A 219 7.43 -9.00 1.67
N GLY A 220 7.46 -10.33 1.80
CA GLY A 220 8.66 -11.15 1.73
C GLY A 220 9.56 -10.95 2.96
N GLY A 221 9.33 -11.77 4.00
CA GLY A 221 10.19 -11.81 5.19
C GLY A 221 11.56 -12.44 4.91
N PRO A 222 12.48 -12.46 5.90
CA PRO A 222 13.77 -13.13 5.76
C PRO A 222 13.52 -14.59 5.38
N LYS A 223 13.87 -14.96 4.14
CA LYS A 223 13.81 -16.35 3.71
C LYS A 223 14.77 -17.13 4.61
N LYS A 224 14.25 -17.95 5.53
CA LYS A 224 15.00 -19.14 5.96
C LYS A 224 15.28 -19.91 4.68
N GLY A 225 16.55 -20.15 4.38
CA GLY A 225 16.95 -21.01 3.28
C GLY A 225 16.17 -22.30 3.44
N SER A 226 15.24 -22.57 2.53
CA SER A 226 14.72 -23.90 2.36
C SER A 226 15.90 -24.72 1.88
N GLU A 227 16.48 -25.49 2.78
CA GLU A 227 17.28 -26.66 2.42
C GLU A 227 16.40 -27.49 1.48
N ASN A 228 16.72 -27.44 0.19
CA ASN A 228 16.53 -28.55 -0.73
C ASN A 228 17.58 -28.38 -1.83
N LEU A 229 18.44 -29.39 -1.89
CA LEU A 229 19.36 -29.64 -2.99
C LEU A 229 18.56 -29.70 -4.30
N ASP A 230 19.03 -29.02 -5.34
CA ASP A 230 19.49 -29.73 -6.53
C ASP A 230 20.23 -28.80 -7.51
N THR A 231 21.26 -29.39 -8.08
CA THR A 231 22.37 -28.79 -8.82
C THR A 231 21.98 -28.45 -10.26
N ASP A 232 22.69 -27.46 -10.80
CA ASP A 232 22.91 -27.17 -12.24
C ASP A 232 21.74 -26.64 -13.08
N LYS A 233 21.82 -25.33 -13.37
CA LYS A 233 22.05 -24.80 -14.72
C LYS A 233 22.39 -23.30 -14.67
N GLN A 234 23.66 -22.98 -14.94
CA GLN A 234 24.13 -21.61 -15.12
C GLN A 234 23.64 -21.03 -16.45
N GLY A 235 23.00 -19.86 -16.38
CA GLY A 235 22.61 -18.96 -17.48
C GLY A 235 22.65 -17.51 -16.98
N PRO A 236 22.77 -16.51 -17.86
CA PRO A 236 23.72 -15.41 -17.75
C PRO A 236 23.47 -14.52 -16.52
N GLN A 237 24.51 -14.42 -15.69
CA GLN A 237 24.54 -13.68 -14.44
C GLN A 237 24.03 -12.24 -14.60
N SER A 238 23.00 -11.92 -13.81
CA SER A 238 22.64 -10.54 -13.52
C SER A 238 23.83 -9.85 -12.83
N ARG A 239 24.07 -8.63 -13.29
CA ARG A 239 25.17 -7.73 -12.95
C ARG A 239 25.04 -7.18 -11.51
N TRP A 240 25.00 -8.07 -10.52
CA TRP A 240 24.67 -7.75 -9.11
C TRP A 240 25.51 -8.48 -8.06
N VAL A 241 26.60 -9.18 -8.41
CA VAL A 241 27.55 -9.70 -7.41
C VAL A 241 28.98 -9.70 -7.95
N GLN A 242 29.78 -8.67 -7.61
CA GLN A 242 31.23 -8.80 -7.48
C GLN A 242 31.81 -7.57 -6.76
N GLU A 243 31.83 -7.62 -5.43
CA GLU A 243 32.89 -6.95 -4.65
C GLU A 243 32.97 -7.55 -3.24
N VAL A 244 33.18 -8.87 -3.15
CA VAL A 244 33.59 -9.50 -1.89
C VAL A 244 34.70 -10.51 -2.18
N LEU A 245 35.90 -9.98 -2.33
CA LEU A 245 37.14 -10.70 -2.10
C LEU A 245 38.18 -9.65 -1.69
N LYS A 246 38.14 -9.26 -0.41
CA LYS A 246 39.32 -9.17 0.45
C LYS A 246 39.01 -8.54 1.82
N ASN A 247 39.58 -9.22 2.80
CA ASN A 247 40.10 -8.75 4.09
C ASN A 247 39.31 -9.12 5.35
N GLU A 248 40.08 -9.82 6.17
CA GLU A 248 39.80 -10.49 7.42
C GLU A 248 39.54 -9.51 8.57
N GLY A 249 38.82 -10.01 9.59
CA GLY A 249 38.91 -9.51 10.96
C GLY A 249 38.11 -8.26 11.26
N HIS A 250 36.85 -8.44 11.65
CA HIS A 250 36.12 -7.79 12.77
C HIS A 250 34.62 -7.96 12.49
N VAL A 251 33.90 -8.63 13.40
CA VAL A 251 32.45 -8.82 13.33
C VAL A 251 31.77 -7.45 13.46
N LYS A 252 31.40 -6.86 12.32
CA LYS A 252 30.42 -5.79 12.21
C LYS A 252 29.09 -6.41 11.78
N PRO A 253 27.93 -5.95 12.30
CA PRO A 253 26.65 -6.39 11.78
C PRO A 253 26.58 -5.99 10.30
N SER A 254 26.32 -6.97 9.44
CA SER A 254 26.21 -6.81 7.99
C SER A 254 25.21 -5.69 7.65
N PRO A 255 25.49 -4.81 6.67
CA PRO A 255 24.50 -3.87 6.18
C PRO A 255 23.47 -4.66 5.35
N GLU A 256 22.43 -5.15 6.02
CA GLU A 256 21.24 -5.66 5.33
C GLU A 256 20.67 -4.53 4.47
N VAL A 257 20.70 -4.74 3.16
CA VAL A 257 20.33 -3.77 2.13
C VAL A 257 18.90 -3.32 2.38
N ILE A 258 18.74 -2.10 2.92
CA ILE A 258 17.50 -1.33 2.77
C ILE A 258 17.40 -1.03 1.27
N THR A 259 16.79 -1.94 0.52
CA THR A 259 16.56 -1.75 -0.92
C THR A 259 15.60 -0.58 -1.06
N GLY A 260 16.14 0.61 -1.33
CA GLY A 260 15.37 1.84 -1.37
C GLY A 260 14.26 1.74 -2.41
N VAL A 261 13.01 1.69 -1.95
CA VAL A 261 11.85 1.76 -2.83
C VAL A 261 11.89 3.11 -3.57
N PRO A 262 11.77 3.13 -4.90
CA PRO A 262 11.79 4.38 -5.66
C PRO A 262 10.62 5.28 -5.26
N SER A 263 10.81 6.59 -5.43
CA SER A 263 9.75 7.56 -5.14
C SER A 263 8.52 7.30 -6.02
N TRP A 264 7.32 7.63 -5.55
CA TRP A 264 6.09 7.45 -6.34
C TRP A 264 6.13 8.13 -7.72
N ARG A 265 6.79 9.30 -7.82
CA ARG A 265 6.99 10.00 -9.10
C ARG A 265 7.93 9.27 -10.07
N THR A 266 8.75 8.37 -9.55
CA THR A 266 9.62 7.49 -10.35
C THR A 266 8.84 6.26 -10.81
N VAL A 267 7.99 5.71 -9.93
CA VAL A 267 7.13 4.53 -10.19
C VAL A 267 6.02 4.85 -11.20
N VAL A 268 5.48 6.07 -11.18
CA VAL A 268 4.35 6.49 -12.03
C VAL A 268 4.74 7.71 -12.86
N ASN A 269 4.57 7.61 -14.18
CA ASN A 269 4.87 8.72 -15.10
C ASN A 269 3.74 9.79 -15.13
N GLU A 270 3.95 10.89 -15.87
CA GLU A 270 2.96 11.98 -16.00
C GLU A 270 1.62 11.56 -16.66
N ARG A 271 1.60 10.40 -17.32
CA ARG A 271 0.39 9.81 -17.91
C ARG A 271 -0.37 8.92 -16.92
N GLY A 272 0.14 8.74 -15.70
CA GLY A 272 -0.45 7.84 -14.70
C GLY A 272 -0.18 6.35 -14.99
N GLU A 273 0.79 6.05 -15.85
CA GLU A 273 1.19 4.69 -16.22
C GLU A 273 2.43 4.26 -15.41
N VAL A 274 2.60 2.95 -15.23
CA VAL A 274 3.77 2.36 -14.56
C VAL A 274 5.03 2.70 -15.35
N ASN A 275 6.09 3.07 -14.62
CA ASN A 275 7.40 3.40 -15.14
C ASN A 275 8.49 2.57 -14.42
N MET A 276 8.33 1.25 -14.45
CA MET A 276 9.22 0.27 -13.84
C MET A 276 9.65 -0.77 -14.88
N THR A 277 10.68 -1.57 -14.57
CA THR A 277 11.06 -2.71 -15.42
C THR A 277 9.95 -3.75 -15.44
N GLU A 278 9.90 -4.58 -16.49
CA GLU A 278 8.89 -5.65 -16.59
C GLU A 278 9.01 -6.63 -15.41
N GLU A 279 10.24 -6.95 -15.01
CA GLU A 279 10.54 -7.81 -13.85
C GLU A 279 9.97 -7.21 -12.54
N ASP A 280 10.22 -5.92 -12.27
CA ASP A 280 9.69 -5.26 -11.07
C ASP A 280 8.15 -5.17 -11.13
N SER A 281 7.60 -4.90 -12.31
CA SER A 281 6.15 -4.77 -12.48
C SER A 281 5.39 -6.06 -12.23
N GLN A 282 6.02 -7.22 -12.47
CA GLN A 282 5.46 -8.54 -12.24
C GLN A 282 5.83 -9.11 -10.86
N ASN A 283 6.57 -8.37 -10.04
CA ASN A 283 7.03 -8.84 -8.72
C ASN A 283 6.08 -8.38 -7.60
N PRO A 284 5.34 -9.30 -6.92
CA PRO A 284 4.47 -8.96 -5.80
C PRO A 284 5.21 -8.30 -4.63
N CYS A 285 6.43 -8.77 -4.33
CA CYS A 285 7.24 -8.23 -3.23
C CYS A 285 7.70 -6.78 -3.49
N PHE A 286 7.86 -6.41 -4.75
CA PHE A 286 8.14 -5.02 -5.11
C PHE A 286 6.94 -4.14 -4.78
N TRP A 287 5.74 -4.51 -5.24
CA TRP A 287 4.53 -3.73 -5.02
C TRP A 287 4.07 -3.67 -3.57
N SER A 288 4.29 -4.72 -2.77
CA SER A 288 4.02 -4.69 -1.33
C SER A 288 4.91 -3.68 -0.61
N ARG A 289 6.20 -3.59 -0.96
CA ARG A 289 7.10 -2.54 -0.43
C ARG A 289 6.70 -1.14 -0.90
N VAL A 290 6.24 -0.99 -2.14
CA VAL A 290 5.67 0.28 -2.63
C VAL A 290 4.42 0.66 -1.83
N CYS A 291 3.54 -0.31 -1.52
CA CYS A 291 2.38 -0.08 -0.67
C CYS A 291 2.80 0.41 0.72
N LEU A 292 3.76 -0.26 1.38
CA LEU A 292 4.26 0.15 2.69
C LEU A 292 4.83 1.58 2.65
N HIS A 293 5.59 1.91 1.62
CA HIS A 293 6.09 3.26 1.40
C HIS A 293 4.94 4.30 1.26
N ASN A 294 3.87 3.95 0.55
CA ASN A 294 2.69 4.81 0.43
C ASN A 294 1.91 4.90 1.75
N MET A 295 1.86 3.85 2.57
CA MET A 295 1.27 3.86 3.92
C MET A 295 2.04 4.81 4.86
N ALA A 296 3.37 4.81 4.82
CA ALA A 296 4.18 5.77 5.57
C ALA A 296 3.84 7.23 5.19
N LYS A 297 3.66 7.47 3.88
CA LYS A 297 3.27 8.80 3.36
C LYS A 297 1.81 9.16 3.62
N LEU A 298 0.94 8.21 3.90
CA LEU A 298 -0.43 8.45 4.35
C LEU A 298 -0.45 8.97 5.79
N GLY A 299 0.43 8.45 6.66
CA GLY A 299 0.58 8.86 8.04
C GLY A 299 1.36 10.16 8.24
N LYS A 300 0.91 11.28 7.67
CA LYS A 300 1.56 12.61 7.84
C LYS A 300 1.18 13.34 9.13
N GLU A 301 0.01 13.05 9.67
CA GLU A 301 -0.58 13.74 10.81
C GLU A 301 -0.71 12.76 11.98
N ALA A 302 -0.71 13.27 13.22
CA ALA A 302 -0.68 12.40 14.40
C ALA A 302 -1.78 11.33 14.44
N THR A 303 -3.00 11.66 14.00
CA THR A 303 -4.14 10.73 13.94
C THR A 303 -4.01 9.71 12.82
N THR A 304 -3.56 10.12 11.63
CA THR A 304 -3.36 9.21 10.49
C THR A 304 -2.15 8.30 10.69
N THR A 305 -1.04 8.82 11.24
CA THR A 305 0.12 8.00 11.65
C THR A 305 -0.31 6.95 12.66
N ARG A 306 -1.07 7.34 13.71
CA ARG A 306 -1.60 6.38 14.69
C ARG A 306 -2.47 5.32 14.02
N ARG A 307 -3.43 5.70 13.17
CA ARG A 307 -4.31 4.75 12.48
C ARG A 307 -3.51 3.75 11.62
N VAL A 308 -2.50 4.20 10.89
CA VAL A 308 -1.63 3.33 10.07
C VAL A 308 -0.87 2.35 10.96
N LEU A 309 -0.19 2.85 12.00
CA LEU A 309 0.60 2.00 12.90
C LEU A 309 -0.26 1.00 13.67
N GLU A 310 -1.43 1.41 14.17
CA GLU A 310 -2.36 0.50 14.85
C GLU A 310 -2.85 -0.62 13.93
N SER A 311 -3.00 -0.37 12.62
CA SER A 311 -3.38 -1.40 11.63
C SER A 311 -2.27 -2.44 11.47
N LEU A 312 -1.02 -1.97 11.35
CA LEU A 312 0.15 -2.85 11.30
C LEU A 312 0.26 -3.69 12.57
N PHE A 313 0.07 -3.07 13.73
CA PHE A 313 0.16 -3.75 15.02
C PHE A 313 -0.93 -4.81 15.17
N ARG A 314 -2.17 -4.54 14.77
CA ARG A 314 -3.24 -5.55 14.77
C ARG A 314 -2.88 -6.76 13.93
N TYR A 315 -2.28 -6.56 12.76
CA TYR A 315 -1.81 -7.66 11.92
C TYR A 315 -0.72 -8.48 12.64
N PHE A 316 0.26 -7.82 13.26
CA PHE A 316 1.32 -8.51 14.02
C PHE A 316 0.79 -9.24 15.26
N ASP A 317 -0.15 -8.63 15.99
CA ASP A 317 -0.80 -9.22 17.16
C ASP A 317 -1.55 -10.50 16.76
N ASN A 318 -2.35 -10.45 15.69
CA ASN A 318 -3.16 -11.58 15.25
C ASN A 318 -2.33 -12.77 14.76
N GLY A 319 -1.20 -12.51 14.09
CA GLY A 319 -0.30 -13.54 13.60
C GLY A 319 0.84 -13.92 14.56
N ASN A 320 0.90 -13.32 15.74
CA ASN A 320 2.05 -13.42 16.66
C ASN A 320 3.41 -13.20 15.97
N LEU A 321 3.50 -12.15 15.14
CA LEU A 321 4.64 -11.87 14.25
C LEU A 321 5.67 -10.91 14.87
N TRP A 322 5.68 -10.79 16.21
CA TRP A 322 6.53 -9.85 16.94
C TRP A 322 7.95 -10.36 17.22
N SER A 323 8.20 -11.67 17.06
CA SER A 323 9.53 -12.26 17.29
C SER A 323 10.62 -11.54 16.47
N LEU A 324 11.73 -11.18 17.12
CA LEU A 324 12.85 -10.52 16.44
C LEU A 324 13.53 -11.40 15.38
N GLU A 325 13.56 -12.72 15.60
CA GLU A 325 14.30 -13.66 14.75
C GLU A 325 13.47 -14.16 13.57
N ASN A 326 12.20 -14.46 13.80
CA ASN A 326 11.33 -15.13 12.83
C ASN A 326 10.07 -14.31 12.48
N GLY A 327 9.87 -13.18 13.14
CA GLY A 327 8.69 -12.33 12.96
C GLY A 327 8.86 -11.31 11.82
N LEU A 328 7.73 -10.75 11.41
CA LEU A 328 7.64 -9.74 10.37
C LEU A 328 7.65 -8.31 10.94
N ALA A 329 7.34 -8.14 12.23
CA ALA A 329 7.17 -6.83 12.83
C ALA A 329 8.44 -5.97 12.76
N PHE A 330 9.60 -6.52 13.13
CA PHE A 330 10.85 -5.76 13.12
C PHE A 330 11.26 -5.26 11.72
N PRO A 331 11.38 -6.10 10.67
CA PRO A 331 11.78 -5.60 9.34
C PRO A 331 10.79 -4.57 8.78
N VAL A 332 9.48 -4.78 8.92
CA VAL A 332 8.46 -3.83 8.45
C VAL A 332 8.52 -2.51 9.22
N LEU A 333 8.63 -2.55 10.54
CA LEU A 333 8.67 -1.33 11.36
C LEU A 333 10.00 -0.58 11.21
N LYS A 334 11.10 -1.28 10.94
CA LYS A 334 12.39 -0.67 10.60
C LYS A 334 12.32 0.08 9.27
N ASP A 335 11.69 -0.51 8.25
CA ASP A 335 11.41 0.17 6.99
C ASP A 335 10.50 1.38 7.20
N MET A 336 9.42 1.24 7.97
CA MET A 336 8.56 2.38 8.33
C MET A 336 9.34 3.48 9.04
N GLN A 337 10.20 3.14 10.00
CA GLN A 337 11.05 4.10 10.71
C GLN A 337 11.97 4.85 9.74
N PHE A 338 12.62 4.14 8.82
CA PHE A 338 13.48 4.74 7.79
C PHE A 338 12.71 5.70 6.88
N LEU A 339 11.49 5.33 6.47
CA LEU A 339 10.62 6.15 5.63
C LEU A 339 10.12 7.41 6.34
N MET A 340 9.78 7.29 7.62
CA MET A 340 9.43 8.42 8.48
C MET A 340 10.61 9.39 8.61
N ASP A 341 11.82 8.88 8.86
CA ASP A 341 13.04 9.70 8.95
C ASP A 341 13.32 10.47 7.65
N ASN A 342 13.18 9.81 6.49
CA ASN A 342 13.42 10.42 5.18
C ASN A 342 12.37 11.47 4.79
N SER A 343 11.16 11.39 5.37
CA SER A 343 10.09 12.36 5.18
C SER A 343 10.12 13.50 6.21
N GLY A 344 11.12 13.53 7.09
CA GLY A 344 11.26 14.53 8.14
C GLY A 344 10.27 14.36 9.30
N GLN A 345 9.60 13.21 9.39
CA GLN A 345 8.71 12.90 10.51
C GLN A 345 9.52 12.48 11.73
N ASN A 346 8.99 12.76 12.92
CA ASN A 346 9.62 12.36 14.17
C ASN A 346 9.43 10.85 14.41
N THR A 347 10.48 10.06 14.17
CA THR A 347 10.48 8.61 14.40
C THR A 347 10.23 8.22 15.86
N HIS A 348 10.42 9.12 16.82
CA HIS A 348 10.05 8.88 18.21
C HIS A 348 8.54 8.67 18.41
N VAL A 349 7.70 9.10 17.46
CA VAL A 349 6.25 8.82 17.48
C VAL A 349 5.99 7.31 17.37
N LEU A 350 6.73 6.60 16.52
CA LEU A 350 6.63 5.14 16.41
C LEU A 350 6.98 4.46 17.74
N LEU A 351 8.11 4.85 18.35
CA LEU A 351 8.54 4.30 19.65
C LEU A 351 7.50 4.58 20.76
N SER A 352 6.96 5.80 20.81
CA SER A 352 5.92 6.15 21.78
C SER A 352 4.66 5.31 21.61
N ILE A 353 4.22 5.07 20.37
CA ILE A 353 3.03 4.28 20.08
C ILE A 353 3.28 2.79 20.40
N LEU A 354 4.47 2.25 20.14
CA LEU A 354 4.86 0.88 20.53
C LEU A 354 4.82 0.67 22.04
N ILE A 355 5.39 1.59 22.83
CA ILE A 355 5.36 1.47 24.30
C ILE A 355 3.91 1.54 24.84
N LYS A 356 3.06 2.36 24.22
CA LYS A 356 1.61 2.42 24.55
C LYS A 356 0.87 1.14 24.13
N HIS A 357 1.30 0.48 23.06
CA HIS A 357 0.71 -0.76 22.57
C HIS A 357 0.82 -1.92 23.58
N LEU A 358 1.77 -1.86 24.51
CA LEU A 358 1.88 -2.82 25.62
C LEU A 358 0.64 -2.85 26.54
N ASP A 359 -0.14 -1.76 26.58
CA ASP A 359 -1.40 -1.68 27.31
C ASP A 359 -2.62 -2.19 26.48
N HIS A 360 -2.41 -2.67 25.24
CA HIS A 360 -3.49 -3.16 24.37
C HIS A 360 -4.08 -4.49 24.87
N LYS A 361 -5.40 -4.66 24.73
CA LYS A 361 -6.14 -5.80 25.31
C LYS A 361 -5.68 -7.17 24.79
N ASN A 362 -5.23 -7.25 23.53
CA ASN A 362 -4.73 -8.50 22.97
C ASN A 362 -3.33 -8.82 23.50
N VAL A 363 -2.47 -7.81 23.56
CA VAL A 363 -1.10 -7.90 24.08
C VAL A 363 -1.08 -8.26 25.56
N LEU A 364 -1.96 -7.68 26.38
CA LEU A 364 -2.06 -7.97 27.82
C LEU A 364 -2.43 -9.43 28.13
N LYS A 365 -3.07 -10.15 27.19
CA LYS A 365 -3.43 -11.56 27.37
C LYS A 365 -2.27 -12.50 27.10
N GLU A 366 -1.23 -12.04 26.40
CA GLU A 366 -0.15 -12.89 25.91
C GLU A 366 1.22 -12.37 26.41
N PRO A 367 1.71 -12.89 27.55
CA PRO A 367 2.93 -12.40 28.20
C PRO A 367 4.19 -12.49 27.32
N SER A 368 4.29 -13.50 26.46
CA SER A 368 5.38 -13.65 25.48
C SER A 368 5.40 -12.50 24.48
N MET A 369 4.24 -12.14 23.94
CA MET A 369 4.09 -11.04 22.97
C MET A 369 4.55 -9.70 23.58
N GLN A 370 4.31 -9.48 24.87
CA GLN A 370 4.82 -8.30 25.57
C GLN A 370 6.36 -8.24 25.58
N LEU A 371 7.04 -9.38 25.78
CA LEU A 371 8.51 -9.45 25.73
C LEU A 371 9.02 -9.14 24.32
N ASP A 372 8.38 -9.72 23.30
CA ASP A 372 8.76 -9.53 21.90
C ASP A 372 8.55 -8.07 21.45
N ILE A 373 7.42 -7.45 21.78
CA ILE A 373 7.16 -6.02 21.47
C ILE A 373 8.22 -5.12 22.12
N VAL A 374 8.59 -5.37 23.39
CA VAL A 374 9.65 -4.61 24.06
C VAL A 374 11.01 -4.84 23.37
N GLY A 375 11.30 -6.08 22.97
CA GLY A 375 12.48 -6.43 22.20
C GLY A 375 12.57 -5.66 20.87
N VAL A 376 11.51 -5.69 20.06
CA VAL A 376 11.38 -4.93 18.81
C VAL A 376 11.53 -3.43 19.06
N THR A 377 10.87 -2.90 20.09
CA THR A 377 10.97 -1.47 20.43
C THR A 377 12.38 -1.07 20.80
N THR A 378 13.09 -1.93 21.54
CA THR A 378 14.50 -1.72 21.91
C THR A 378 15.39 -1.69 20.66
N ALA A 379 15.22 -2.65 19.74
CA ALA A 379 16.00 -2.69 18.51
C ALA A 379 15.73 -1.47 17.60
N LEU A 380 14.47 -1.03 17.47
CA LEU A 380 14.12 0.19 16.72
C LEU A 380 14.68 1.45 17.39
N ALA A 381 14.64 1.51 18.73
CA ALA A 381 15.21 2.63 19.48
C ALA A 381 16.70 2.77 19.18
N GLN A 382 17.48 1.68 19.12
CA GLN A 382 18.90 1.70 18.78
C GLN A 382 19.20 2.40 17.44
N HIS A 383 18.31 2.23 16.45
CA HIS A 383 18.40 2.88 15.14
C HIS A 383 17.85 4.31 15.10
N ALA A 384 17.11 4.77 16.12
CA ALA A 384 16.57 6.12 16.16
C ALA A 384 17.66 7.17 16.40
N LYS A 385 17.44 8.39 15.90
CA LYS A 385 18.33 9.54 16.10
C LYS A 385 18.21 10.05 17.54
N VAL A 386 19.31 10.54 18.11
CA VAL A 386 19.30 11.20 19.42
C VAL A 386 18.79 12.64 19.22
N ASN A 387 17.61 12.95 19.76
CA ASN A 387 17.02 14.30 19.70
C ASN A 387 15.88 14.44 20.73
N PRO A 388 15.84 15.49 21.57
CA PRO A 388 14.72 15.71 22.46
C PRO A 388 13.41 15.89 21.68
N SER A 389 12.37 15.17 22.08
CA SER A 389 11.02 15.36 21.54
C SER A 389 9.93 14.94 22.52
N VAL A 390 8.75 15.53 22.40
CA VAL A 390 7.60 15.19 23.26
C VAL A 390 7.24 13.71 23.17
N ALA A 391 7.40 13.09 22.00
CA ALA A 391 7.10 11.69 21.80
C ALA A 391 8.08 10.76 22.54
N ILE A 392 9.39 11.02 22.49
CA ILE A 392 10.37 10.20 23.22
C ILE A 392 10.25 10.38 24.74
N ILE A 393 9.97 11.61 25.18
CA ILE A 393 9.67 11.93 26.59
C ILE A 393 8.44 11.14 27.08
N GLY A 394 7.37 11.14 26.28
CA GLY A 394 6.18 10.34 26.55
C GLY A 394 6.49 8.84 26.61
N ALA A 395 7.29 8.32 25.67
CA ALA A 395 7.71 6.92 25.64
C ALA A 395 8.49 6.51 26.91
N VAL A 396 9.40 7.36 27.39
CA VAL A 396 10.15 7.15 28.64
C VAL A 396 9.21 7.09 29.84
N SER A 397 8.28 8.04 29.95
CA SER A 397 7.28 8.06 31.04
C SER A 397 6.38 6.81 31.02
N ASP A 398 5.93 6.39 29.83
CA ASP A 398 5.14 5.17 29.66
C ASP A 398 5.95 3.90 30.02
N ALA A 399 7.23 3.82 29.63
CA ALA A 399 8.11 2.71 29.97
C ALA A 399 8.42 2.65 31.48
N MET A 400 8.62 3.80 32.14
CA MET A 400 8.75 3.88 33.60
C MET A 400 7.49 3.39 34.32
N ARG A 401 6.29 3.70 33.78
CA ARG A 401 5.03 3.18 34.31
C ARG A 401 4.98 1.65 34.22
N HIS A 402 5.38 1.06 33.09
CA HIS A 402 5.44 -0.40 32.91
C HIS A 402 6.46 -1.05 33.86
N LEU A 403 7.64 -0.44 34.01
CA LEU A 403 8.66 -0.89 34.96
C LEU A 403 8.13 -0.88 36.40
N ARG A 404 7.45 0.19 36.80
CA ARG A 404 6.82 0.30 38.13
C ARG A 404 5.77 -0.80 38.35
N LYS A 405 4.90 -1.06 37.36
CA LYS A 405 3.89 -2.13 37.41
C LYS A 405 4.57 -3.50 37.62
N SER A 406 5.64 -3.79 36.88
CA SER A 406 6.39 -5.04 37.01
C SER A 406 7.06 -5.22 38.39
N ILE A 407 7.65 -4.15 38.94
CA ILE A 407 8.21 -4.17 40.30
C ILE A 407 7.11 -4.43 41.33
N HIS A 408 5.93 -3.84 41.15
CA HIS A 408 4.78 -4.09 42.03
C HIS A 408 4.33 -5.55 42.01
N CYS A 409 4.22 -6.16 40.82
CA CYS A 409 3.86 -7.58 40.71
C CYS A 409 4.85 -8.51 41.45
N SER A 410 6.13 -8.14 41.53
CA SER A 410 7.11 -8.94 42.29
C SER A 410 7.00 -8.84 43.81
N LEU A 411 6.24 -7.88 44.34
CA LEU A 411 6.02 -7.77 45.79
C LEU A 411 4.96 -8.79 46.28
N ASP A 412 4.09 -9.24 45.38
CA ASP A 412 3.08 -10.28 45.63
C ASP A 412 3.57 -11.70 45.29
N ASP A 413 4.90 -11.88 45.12
CA ASP A 413 5.55 -13.13 44.71
C ASP A 413 5.15 -14.34 45.57
N ALA A 414 4.76 -14.16 46.83
CA ALA A 414 4.35 -15.26 47.71
C ALA A 414 3.16 -16.07 47.16
N ASN A 415 2.30 -15.48 46.34
CA ASN A 415 1.07 -16.10 45.82
C ASN A 415 1.12 -16.44 44.32
N LEU A 416 2.23 -16.16 43.62
CA LEU A 416 2.35 -16.32 42.17
C LEU A 416 3.05 -17.62 41.77
N GLY A 417 2.56 -18.27 40.71
CA GLY A 417 3.20 -19.46 40.12
C GLY A 417 4.60 -19.18 39.57
N ALA A 418 5.44 -20.21 39.48
CA ALA A 418 6.84 -20.09 39.03
C ALA A 418 6.99 -19.47 37.63
N GLU A 419 6.05 -19.77 36.72
CA GLU A 419 6.03 -19.22 35.37
C GLU A 419 5.79 -17.70 35.37
N ILE A 420 4.85 -17.20 36.18
CA ILE A 420 4.54 -15.77 36.30
C ILE A 420 5.74 -15.02 36.90
N LYS A 421 6.43 -15.62 37.87
CA LYS A 421 7.65 -15.04 38.46
C LYS A 421 8.77 -14.92 37.43
N ASN A 422 9.00 -16.00 36.66
CA ASN A 422 10.03 -16.01 35.63
C ASN A 422 9.71 -14.99 34.52
N TRP A 423 8.45 -14.95 34.07
CA TRP A 423 8.00 -13.94 33.11
C TRP A 423 8.19 -12.53 33.64
N ASN A 424 7.75 -12.22 34.87
CA ASN A 424 7.86 -10.87 35.42
C ASN A 424 9.33 -10.45 35.61
N LYS A 425 10.22 -11.40 35.92
CA LYS A 425 11.66 -11.16 35.93
C LYS A 425 12.18 -10.78 34.54
N ASN A 426 11.86 -11.57 33.52
CA ASN A 426 12.27 -11.32 32.14
C ASN A 426 11.70 -10.00 31.62
N PHE A 427 10.41 -9.73 31.88
CA PHE A 427 9.72 -8.52 31.48
C PHE A 427 10.39 -7.27 32.06
N ARG A 428 10.72 -7.32 33.35
CA ARG A 428 11.47 -6.25 34.01
C ARG A 428 12.83 -6.00 33.35
N GLU A 429 13.58 -7.06 33.04
CA GLU A 429 14.91 -6.95 32.41
C GLU A 429 14.82 -6.34 31.00
N VAL A 430 13.86 -6.78 30.17
CA VAL A 430 13.69 -6.21 28.82
C VAL A 430 13.19 -4.77 28.85
N VAL A 431 12.28 -4.42 29.78
CA VAL A 431 11.78 -3.04 29.92
C VAL A 431 12.88 -2.11 30.43
N ASP A 432 13.73 -2.57 31.36
CA ASP A 432 14.87 -1.79 31.89
C ASP A 432 15.90 -1.49 30.78
N LYS A 433 16.20 -2.49 29.94
CA LYS A 433 17.04 -2.32 28.75
C LYS A 433 16.41 -1.35 27.75
N CYS A 434 15.13 -1.52 27.44
CA CYS A 434 14.38 -0.64 26.54
C CYS A 434 14.39 0.82 27.04
N LEU A 435 14.12 1.01 28.33
CA LEU A 435 14.12 2.32 28.98
C LEU A 435 15.49 3.00 28.88
N THR A 436 16.57 2.24 29.03
CA THR A 436 17.95 2.76 28.87
C THR A 436 18.17 3.29 27.45
N GLU A 437 17.76 2.55 26.43
CA GLU A 437 17.85 3.01 25.03
C GLU A 437 16.99 4.26 24.80
N LEU A 438 15.73 4.27 25.26
CA LEU A 438 14.83 5.42 25.09
C LEU A 438 15.37 6.68 25.76
N VAL A 439 15.87 6.55 26.99
CA VAL A 439 16.51 7.65 27.75
C VAL A 439 17.71 8.20 27.00
N TYR A 440 18.55 7.33 26.44
CA TYR A 440 19.68 7.76 25.62
C TYR A 440 19.25 8.58 24.39
N LYS A 441 18.11 8.23 23.76
CA LYS A 441 17.58 8.99 22.61
C LYS A 441 16.99 10.35 22.95
N VAL A 442 16.67 10.63 24.22
CA VAL A 442 16.27 11.98 24.66
C VAL A 442 17.41 12.98 24.47
N GLY A 443 18.65 12.57 24.76
CA GLY A 443 19.86 13.41 24.59
C GLY A 443 20.03 14.55 25.61
N ASP A 444 19.03 14.81 26.45
CA ASP A 444 19.06 15.84 27.50
C ASP A 444 18.54 15.29 28.83
N ALA A 445 19.26 15.58 29.91
CA ALA A 445 18.91 15.17 31.26
C ALA A 445 17.71 15.96 31.83
N GLY A 446 17.50 17.21 31.42
CA GLY A 446 16.43 18.07 31.97
C GLY A 446 15.04 17.44 31.91
N PRO A 447 14.52 17.11 30.72
CA PRO A 447 13.21 16.47 30.57
C PRO A 447 13.08 15.13 31.30
N ILE A 448 14.17 14.38 31.47
CA ILE A 448 14.17 13.12 32.22
C ILE A 448 13.95 13.40 33.71
N LEU A 449 14.65 14.41 34.26
CA LEU A 449 14.48 14.84 35.64
C LEU A 449 13.06 15.36 35.90
N ASP A 450 12.46 16.07 34.94
CA ASP A 450 11.07 16.53 35.04
C ASP A 450 10.09 15.36 35.14
N ILE A 451 10.25 14.31 34.32
CA ILE A 451 9.42 13.09 34.41
C ILE A 451 9.56 12.46 35.80
N MET A 452 10.79 12.35 36.30
CA MET A 452 11.06 11.80 37.63
C MET A 452 10.41 12.62 38.73
N ALA A 453 10.50 13.95 38.66
CA ALA A 453 9.87 14.87 39.61
C ALA A 453 8.35 14.68 39.61
N VAL A 454 7.71 14.69 38.43
CA VAL A 454 6.26 14.49 38.29
C VAL A 454 5.81 13.13 38.85
N MET A 455 6.60 12.06 38.65
CA MET A 455 6.28 10.75 39.24
C MET A 455 6.37 10.74 40.77
N LEU A 456 7.31 11.49 41.35
CA LEU A 456 7.48 11.61 42.80
C LEU A 456 6.43 12.54 43.43
N GLU A 457 6.02 13.61 42.74
CA GLU A 457 4.92 14.48 43.17
C GLU A 457 3.58 13.73 43.22
N ASN A 458 3.35 12.82 42.27
CA ASN A 458 2.13 12.01 42.18
C ASN A 458 2.24 10.67 42.93
N ILE A 459 3.12 10.56 43.93
CA ILE A 459 3.31 9.33 44.67
C ILE A 459 2.06 8.98 45.48
N SER A 460 1.65 7.70 45.46
CA SER A 460 0.51 7.22 46.25
C SER A 460 0.83 7.25 47.75
N ASN A 461 -0.17 7.52 48.58
CA ASN A 461 -0.09 7.35 50.04
C ASN A 461 -0.01 5.87 50.47
N ILE A 462 -0.25 4.92 49.56
CA ILE A 462 -0.11 3.48 49.81
C ILE A 462 1.39 3.13 49.80
N THR A 463 1.93 2.72 50.95
CA THR A 463 3.37 2.49 51.16
C THR A 463 4.01 1.56 50.13
N VAL A 464 3.31 0.50 49.74
CA VAL A 464 3.79 -0.46 48.73
C VAL A 464 3.96 0.22 47.37
N ILE A 465 2.96 0.98 46.92
CA ILE A 465 2.97 1.71 45.65
C ILE A 465 3.99 2.86 45.68
N ALA A 466 4.17 3.51 46.84
CA ALA A 466 5.20 4.51 47.03
C ALA A 466 6.61 3.92 46.84
N ARG A 467 6.90 2.77 47.47
CA ARG A 467 8.20 2.08 47.35
C ARG A 467 8.51 1.65 45.92
N THR A 468 7.52 1.15 45.18
CA THR A 468 7.72 0.77 43.77
C THR A 468 7.94 1.97 42.87
N THR A 469 7.23 3.08 43.12
CA THR A 469 7.44 4.34 42.41
C THR A 469 8.86 4.86 42.63
N ILE A 470 9.33 4.91 43.88
CA ILE A 470 10.71 5.30 44.22
C ILE A 470 11.73 4.38 43.56
N SER A 471 11.49 3.06 43.56
CA SER A 471 12.40 2.08 42.95
C SER A 471 12.50 2.24 41.43
N ALA A 472 11.39 2.49 40.75
CA ALA A 472 11.39 2.74 39.30
C ALA A 472 12.13 4.05 38.96
N VAL A 473 11.86 5.13 39.72
CA VAL A 473 12.54 6.42 39.56
C VAL A 473 14.05 6.28 39.81
N TYR A 474 14.48 5.51 40.81
CA TYR A 474 15.90 5.33 41.13
C TYR A 474 16.70 4.58 40.06
N ARG A 475 16.05 3.76 39.22
CA ARG A 475 16.73 3.00 38.16
C ARG A 475 17.09 3.86 36.93
N VAL A 476 16.27 4.86 36.61
CA VAL A 476 16.50 5.78 35.47
C VAL A 476 17.85 6.54 35.55
N PRO A 477 18.24 7.14 36.71
CA PRO A 477 19.53 7.79 36.88
C PRO A 477 20.73 6.93 36.56
N ARG A 478 20.67 5.61 36.81
CA ARG A 478 21.78 4.70 36.57
C ARG A 478 22.04 4.53 35.06
N SER A 479 20.98 4.63 34.26
CA SER A 479 21.03 4.63 32.79
C SER A 479 21.49 5.98 32.22
N SER A 480 20.99 7.11 32.76
CA SER A 480 21.29 8.46 32.26
C SER A 480 22.70 8.97 32.56
N ILE A 481 23.23 8.68 33.76
CA ILE A 481 24.52 9.23 34.22
C ILE A 481 25.71 8.57 33.52
N SER A 482 25.57 7.31 33.06
CA SER A 482 26.62 6.62 32.31
C SER A 482 26.66 6.98 30.81
N SER A 483 25.53 7.33 30.20
CA SER A 483 25.41 7.50 28.75
C SER A 483 25.57 8.95 28.28
N VAL A 484 25.20 9.93 29.13
CA VAL A 484 25.32 11.37 28.84
C VAL A 484 26.74 11.88 29.16
N THR A 485 27.44 11.26 30.09
CA THR A 485 28.82 11.65 30.45
C THR A 485 29.86 11.19 29.40
N SER A 486 29.60 10.10 28.66
CA SER A 486 30.51 9.62 27.61
C SER A 486 30.49 10.45 26.32
N SER A 487 29.44 11.23 26.06
CA SER A 487 29.34 12.10 24.87
C SER A 487 29.92 13.51 25.07
N ASN A 488 30.26 13.88 26.30
CA ASN A 488 30.81 15.19 26.67
C ASN A 488 32.30 15.15 27.05
N ALA A 489 33.03 14.08 26.72
CA ALA A 489 34.48 14.08 26.84
C ALA A 489 35.08 14.91 25.69
N PRO A 490 35.75 16.05 25.95
CA PRO A 490 36.44 16.77 24.91
C PRO A 490 37.64 15.94 24.43
N SER A 491 37.78 15.83 23.11
CA SER A 491 38.97 15.29 22.43
C SER A 491 40.22 16.12 22.70
#